data_AF-D5PE51-F1
#
_entry.id   AF-D5PE51-F1
#
_cell.length_a   1.000
_cell.length_b   1.000
_cell.length_c   1.000
_cell.angle_alpha   90.00
_cell.angle_beta   90.00
_cell.angle_gamma   90.00
#
_symmetry.space_group_name_H-M   'P 1'
#
loop_
_entity.id
_entity.type
_entity.pdbx_description
1 polymer ?
#
loop_
_entity_poly.entity_id
_entity_poly.type
_entity_poly.pdbx_seq_one_letter_code
_entity_poly.pdbx_strand_id
1 'polypeptide(L)'
;QIARVISPVSLRESWTVLGDDDAPVAPVDRYLAYLTDIERSPNTVKAYAHDLKDWFGFLAERGLDWRGVRLDDLGEFVAWLRLPLQARHGQVAVLPSVPHHCTESTVNRKLSAVGAFYTHAARDGVDVGELLTSWQVGGARGGWKPFLHHISKGTPRSRRVIALKTPKKLPRVLSPDEVQAILDGCGRLRDRLLFAVLYDTGMFSRARPPCASVIL
;
A
#
# COMPACT_ATOMS: atom_id res chain seq x y z
N GLN A 1 5.85 4.75 -17.33
CA GLN A 1 4.81 5.70 -16.80
C GLN A 1 3.57 4.95 -16.28
N ILE A 2 2.54 5.60 -15.69
CA ILE A 2 1.21 4.97 -15.55
C ILE A 2 0.16 5.77 -16.33
N ALA A 3 -0.83 5.08 -16.90
CA ALA A 3 -1.93 5.70 -17.61
C ALA A 3 -3.28 5.09 -17.17
N ARG A 4 -4.33 5.90 -17.21
CA ARG A 4 -5.70 5.43 -16.97
C ARG A 4 -6.25 4.86 -18.28
N VAL A 5 -6.88 3.70 -18.21
CA VAL A 5 -7.46 3.01 -19.36
C VAL A 5 -8.88 2.57 -19.05
N ILE A 6 -9.68 2.29 -20.08
CA ILE A 6 -11.01 1.68 -19.92
C ILE A 6 -10.88 0.25 -20.41
N SER A 7 -11.29 -0.72 -19.59
CA SER A 7 -11.31 -2.13 -20.00
C SER A 7 -12.25 -2.27 -21.21
N PRO A 8 -11.81 -2.85 -22.33
CA PRO A 8 -12.68 -3.05 -23.50
C PRO A 8 -13.78 -4.08 -23.23
N VAL A 9 -13.60 -4.94 -22.22
CA VAL A 9 -14.54 -6.02 -21.87
C VAL A 9 -15.55 -5.54 -20.82
N SER A 10 -15.08 -4.91 -19.74
CA SER A 10 -15.94 -4.53 -18.62
C SER A 10 -16.36 -3.06 -18.62
N LEU A 11 -15.82 -2.23 -19.53
CA LEU A 11 -16.00 -0.77 -19.59
C LEU A 11 -15.66 -0.03 -18.28
N ARG A 12 -14.95 -0.70 -17.37
CA ARG A 12 -14.52 -0.14 -16.09
C ARG A 12 -13.19 0.59 -16.25
N GLU A 13 -13.02 1.65 -15.46
CA GLU A 13 -11.72 2.32 -15.34
C GLU A 13 -10.70 1.36 -14.72
N SER A 14 -9.59 1.19 -15.42
CA SER A 14 -8.40 0.47 -14.97
C SER A 14 -7.16 1.37 -15.11
N TRP A 15 -6.02 0.83 -14.74
CA TRP A 15 -4.72 1.47 -14.87
C TRP A 15 -3.78 0.53 -15.61
N THR A 16 -2.88 1.11 -16.41
CA THR A 16 -1.79 0.40 -17.07
C THR A 16 -0.45 1.01 -16.68
N VAL A 17 0.59 0.19 -16.73
CA VAL A 17 1.98 0.61 -16.53
C VAL A 17 2.65 0.57 -17.89
N LEU A 18 3.21 1.70 -18.31
CA LEU A 18 3.94 1.84 -19.56
C LEU A 18 5.44 1.62 -19.31
N GLY A 19 6.07 0.84 -20.18
CA GLY A 19 7.52 0.68 -20.26
C GLY A 19 8.22 1.93 -20.81
N ASP A 20 9.52 1.82 -21.05
CA ASP A 20 10.34 2.91 -21.60
C ASP A 20 10.06 3.18 -23.09
N ASP A 21 9.42 2.22 -23.76
CA ASP A 21 8.93 2.28 -25.14
C ASP A 21 7.50 2.82 -25.25
N ASP A 22 6.94 3.34 -24.14
CA ASP A 22 5.54 3.74 -23.99
C ASP A 22 4.51 2.61 -24.26
N ALA A 23 4.97 1.35 -24.38
CA ALA A 23 4.07 0.21 -24.53
C ALA A 23 3.63 -0.30 -23.15
N PRO A 24 2.41 -0.87 -23.04
CA PRO A 24 1.98 -1.53 -21.81
C PRO A 24 2.92 -2.67 -21.41
N VAL A 25 3.31 -2.71 -20.14
CA VAL A 25 4.00 -3.85 -19.55
C VAL A 25 3.00 -5.00 -19.44
N ALA A 26 2.96 -5.83 -20.47
CA ALA A 26 1.95 -6.89 -20.66
C ALA A 26 1.60 -7.72 -19.41
N PRO A 27 2.56 -8.23 -18.60
CA PRO A 27 2.20 -9.00 -17.41
C PRO A 27 1.50 -8.15 -16.34
N VAL A 28 1.89 -6.87 -16.19
CA VAL A 28 1.26 -5.95 -15.25
C VAL A 28 -0.14 -5.58 -15.71
N ASP A 29 -0.30 -5.31 -17.00
CA ASP A 29 -1.60 -4.94 -17.58
C ASP A 29 -2.63 -6.05 -17.40
N ARG A 30 -2.26 -7.30 -17.69
CA ARG A 30 -3.10 -8.49 -17.46
C ARG A 30 -3.54 -8.60 -16.00
N TYR A 31 -2.63 -8.38 -15.06
CA TYR A 31 -2.93 -8.44 -13.64
C TYR A 31 -3.86 -7.32 -13.18
N LEU A 32 -3.64 -6.08 -13.65
CA LEU A 32 -4.50 -4.94 -13.30
C LEU A 32 -5.90 -5.06 -13.92
N ALA A 33 -6.00 -5.61 -15.13
CA ALA A 33 -7.28 -5.99 -15.74
C ALA A 33 -8.00 -7.04 -14.88
N TYR A 34 -7.31 -8.11 -14.47
CA TYR A 34 -7.85 -9.11 -13.55
C TYR A 34 -8.39 -8.49 -12.25
N LEU A 35 -7.65 -7.58 -11.61
CA LEU A 35 -8.12 -6.90 -10.39
C LEU A 35 -9.39 -6.09 -10.62
N THR A 36 -9.49 -5.43 -11.78
CA THR A 36 -10.67 -4.65 -12.18
C THR A 36 -11.87 -5.57 -12.40
N ASP A 37 -11.68 -6.72 -13.05
CA ASP A 37 -12.75 -7.66 -13.36
C ASP A 37 -13.28 -8.39 -12.11
N ILE A 38 -12.43 -8.63 -11.10
CA ILE A 38 -12.88 -9.11 -9.77
C ILE A 38 -13.36 -7.99 -8.84
N GLU A 39 -13.65 -6.81 -9.42
CA GLU A 39 -14.23 -5.64 -8.76
C GLU A 39 -13.42 -5.11 -7.56
N ARG A 40 -12.09 -5.16 -7.62
CA ARG A 40 -11.29 -4.45 -6.61
C ARG A 40 -11.52 -2.94 -6.72
N SER A 41 -11.43 -2.26 -5.57
CA SER A 41 -11.65 -0.81 -5.52
C SER A 41 -10.70 -0.10 -6.51
N PRO A 42 -11.16 0.94 -7.24
CA PRO A 42 -10.32 1.68 -8.18
C PRO A 42 -9.06 2.26 -7.52
N ASN A 43 -9.16 2.65 -6.24
CA ASN A 43 -8.04 3.11 -5.44
C ASN A 43 -7.00 2.00 -5.19
N THR A 44 -7.44 0.76 -4.98
CA THR A 44 -6.55 -0.39 -4.85
C THR A 44 -5.83 -0.67 -6.16
N VAL A 45 -6.56 -0.68 -7.29
CA VAL A 45 -5.97 -0.89 -8.63
C VAL A 45 -4.94 0.18 -8.94
N LYS A 46 -5.27 1.45 -8.71
CA LYS A 46 -4.34 2.58 -8.86
C LYS A 46 -3.10 2.45 -7.98
N ALA A 47 -3.29 2.13 -6.69
CA ALA A 47 -2.18 1.95 -5.77
C ALA A 47 -1.25 0.81 -6.22
N TYR A 48 -1.84 -0.30 -6.70
CA TYR A 48 -1.07 -1.44 -7.20
C TYR A 48 -0.35 -1.11 -8.50
N ALA A 49 -0.94 -0.33 -9.41
CA ALA A 49 -0.28 0.14 -10.62
C ALA A 49 0.97 0.96 -10.30
N HIS A 50 0.89 1.89 -9.34
CA HIS A 50 2.05 2.65 -8.87
C HIS A 50 3.11 1.75 -8.20
N ASP A 51 2.66 0.83 -7.36
CA ASP A 51 3.57 -0.06 -6.63
C ASP A 51 4.27 -1.06 -7.60
N LEU A 52 3.60 -1.51 -8.67
CA LEU A 52 4.17 -2.35 -9.72
C LEU A 52 5.05 -1.57 -10.71
N LYS A 53 4.73 -0.30 -11.00
CA LYS A 53 5.63 0.59 -11.76
C LYS A 53 6.99 0.66 -11.08
N ASP A 54 7.03 0.88 -9.77
CA ASP A 54 8.29 0.94 -9.02
C ASP A 54 9.06 -0.39 -9.09
N TRP A 55 8.36 -1.52 -9.01
CA TRP A 55 8.96 -2.85 -9.11
C TRP A 55 9.57 -3.11 -10.49
N PHE A 56 8.81 -2.89 -11.56
CA PHE A 56 9.29 -3.11 -12.93
C PHE A 56 10.37 -2.10 -13.33
N GLY A 57 10.32 -0.86 -12.83
CA GLY A 57 11.39 0.11 -13.00
C GLY A 57 12.70 -0.35 -12.32
N PHE A 58 12.61 -0.87 -11.09
CA PHE A 58 13.77 -1.47 -10.42
C PHE A 58 14.35 -2.66 -11.21
N LEU A 59 13.50 -3.57 -11.70
CA LEU A 59 13.97 -4.71 -12.50
C LEU A 59 14.65 -4.28 -13.80
N ALA A 60 14.08 -3.27 -14.49
CA ALA A 60 14.67 -2.71 -15.70
C ALA A 60 16.05 -2.08 -15.43
N GLU A 61 16.19 -1.29 -14.37
CA GLU A 61 17.48 -0.71 -13.96
C GLU A 61 18.55 -1.77 -13.65
N ARG A 62 18.13 -2.96 -13.19
CA ARG A 62 19.03 -4.09 -12.87
C ARG A 62 19.20 -5.11 -14.00
N GLY A 63 18.49 -4.93 -15.12
CA GLY A 63 18.49 -5.89 -16.23
C GLY A 63 17.95 -7.27 -15.85
N LEU A 64 17.03 -7.34 -14.88
CA LEU A 64 16.47 -8.59 -14.37
C LEU A 64 15.17 -8.96 -15.09
N ASP A 65 15.02 -10.23 -15.48
CA ASP A 65 13.71 -10.76 -15.89
C ASP A 65 12.85 -10.97 -14.64
N TRP A 66 11.64 -10.42 -14.67
CA TRP A 66 10.66 -10.55 -13.60
C TRP A 66 10.34 -12.00 -13.25
N ARG A 67 10.50 -12.96 -14.18
CA ARG A 67 10.28 -14.40 -13.92
C ARG A 67 11.40 -15.04 -13.09
N GLY A 68 12.63 -14.55 -13.25
CA GLY A 68 13.85 -15.11 -12.64
C GLY A 68 14.26 -14.49 -11.31
N VAL A 69 13.38 -13.70 -10.69
CA VAL A 69 13.67 -12.96 -9.45
C VAL A 69 13.88 -13.89 -8.26
N ARG A 70 14.93 -13.62 -7.47
CA ARG A 70 15.33 -14.33 -6.26
C ARG A 70 15.00 -13.54 -4.99
N LEU A 71 15.24 -14.14 -3.83
CA LEU A 71 15.02 -13.48 -2.52
C LEU A 71 15.90 -12.24 -2.35
N ASP A 72 17.15 -12.33 -2.82
CA ASP A 72 18.13 -11.26 -2.67
C ASP A 72 17.70 -10.00 -3.43
N ASP A 73 17.11 -10.16 -4.63
CA ASP A 73 16.57 -9.06 -5.44
C ASP A 73 15.42 -8.33 -4.72
N LEU A 74 14.60 -9.04 -3.93
CA LEU A 74 13.57 -8.40 -3.10
C LEU A 74 14.19 -7.59 -1.96
N GLY A 75 15.29 -8.08 -1.37
CA GLY A 75 16.08 -7.34 -0.38
C GLY A 75 16.68 -6.07 -0.98
N GLU A 76 17.27 -6.17 -2.16
CA GLU A 76 17.77 -5.03 -2.93
C GLU A 76 16.68 -4.03 -3.28
N PHE A 77 15.49 -4.50 -3.65
CA PHE A 77 14.35 -3.62 -3.90
C PHE A 77 13.90 -2.86 -2.65
N VAL A 78 13.91 -3.49 -1.47
CA VAL A 78 13.63 -2.80 -0.21
C VAL A 78 14.66 -1.70 0.06
N ALA A 79 15.95 -1.97 -0.20
CA ALA A 79 17.00 -0.96 -0.09
C ALA A 79 16.79 0.18 -1.11
N TRP A 80 16.50 -0.16 -2.37
CA TRP A 80 16.22 0.79 -3.45
C TRP A 80 15.01 1.69 -3.14
N LEU A 81 13.94 1.13 -2.55
CA LEU A 81 12.77 1.92 -2.13
C LEU A 81 13.09 2.96 -1.05
N ARG A 82 14.09 2.68 -0.20
CA ARG A 82 14.53 3.59 0.85
C ARG A 82 15.43 4.72 0.35
N LEU A 83 16.02 4.58 -0.84
CA LEU A 83 16.79 5.64 -1.48
C LEU A 83 15.88 6.85 -1.81
N PRO A 84 16.40 8.09 -1.66
CA PRO A 84 15.78 9.29 -2.23
C PRO A 84 15.49 9.11 -3.72
N LEU A 85 14.36 9.62 -4.22
CA LEU A 85 13.96 9.46 -5.63
C LEU A 85 15.07 9.89 -6.61
N GLN A 86 15.75 10.99 -6.31
CA GLN A 86 16.84 11.55 -7.12
C GLN A 86 18.07 10.62 -7.20
N ALA A 87 18.25 9.76 -6.19
CA ALA A 87 19.37 8.84 -6.11
C ALA A 87 19.07 7.45 -6.68
N ARG A 88 17.79 7.14 -6.96
CA ARG A 88 17.39 5.83 -7.50
C ARG A 88 18.02 5.55 -8.86
N HIS A 89 18.13 6.58 -9.70
CA HIS A 89 18.79 6.50 -11.00
C HIS A 89 20.32 6.70 -10.95
N GLY A 90 20.93 6.62 -9.76
CA GLY A 90 22.39 6.74 -9.60
C GLY A 90 22.97 8.14 -9.82
N GLN A 91 22.13 9.15 -10.04
CA GLN A 91 22.57 10.51 -10.40
C GLN A 91 23.02 11.36 -9.20
N VAL A 92 22.73 10.93 -7.97
CA VAL A 92 23.02 11.69 -6.74
C VAL A 92 23.51 10.77 -5.63
N ALA A 93 24.64 11.11 -5.00
CA ALA A 93 25.15 10.41 -3.82
C ALA A 93 24.27 10.68 -2.60
N VAL A 94 23.86 9.64 -1.89
CA VAL A 94 23.00 9.74 -0.69
C VAL A 94 23.87 9.93 0.55
N LEU A 95 23.67 11.03 1.27
CA LEU A 95 24.27 11.23 2.59
C LEU A 95 23.53 10.36 3.64
N PRO A 96 24.24 9.80 4.65
CA PRO A 96 23.65 8.93 5.68
C PRO A 96 22.52 9.57 6.49
N SER A 97 22.45 10.91 6.52
CA SER A 97 21.48 11.70 7.27
C SER A 97 20.13 11.90 6.55
N VAL A 98 20.01 11.50 5.28
CA VAL A 98 18.77 11.69 4.52
C VAL A 98 17.72 10.68 4.98
N PRO A 99 16.52 11.13 5.40
CA PRO A 99 15.47 10.22 5.82
C PRO A 99 15.05 9.29 4.67
N HIS A 100 14.70 8.05 5.01
CA HIS A 100 14.23 7.08 4.03
C HIS A 100 13.02 7.61 3.25
N HIS A 101 13.08 7.50 1.92
CA HIS A 101 12.01 8.00 1.06
C HIS A 101 10.68 7.27 1.30
N CYS A 102 10.74 5.93 1.42
CA CYS A 102 9.58 5.12 1.78
C CYS A 102 9.60 4.75 3.26
N THR A 103 8.49 5.01 3.95
CA THR A 103 8.24 4.47 5.30
C THR A 103 8.07 2.96 5.26
N GLU A 104 8.21 2.28 6.41
CA GLU A 104 8.02 0.83 6.52
C GLU A 104 6.62 0.39 6.08
N SER A 105 5.59 1.18 6.34
CA SER A 105 4.23 0.87 5.92
C SER A 105 4.08 0.95 4.40
N THR A 106 4.73 1.92 3.77
CA THR A 106 4.78 2.06 2.30
C THR A 106 5.52 0.89 1.66
N VAL A 107 6.70 0.52 2.18
CA VAL A 107 7.45 -0.65 1.68
C VAL A 107 6.62 -1.92 1.82
N ASN A 108 6.02 -2.14 2.99
CA ASN A 108 5.17 -3.30 3.20
C ASN A 108 3.94 -3.32 2.28
N ARG A 109 3.37 -2.15 1.93
CA ARG A 109 2.29 -2.06 0.95
C ARG A 109 2.79 -2.47 -0.44
N LYS A 110 3.92 -1.93 -0.90
CA LYS A 110 4.56 -2.28 -2.18
C LYS A 110 4.85 -3.78 -2.29
N LEU A 111 5.49 -4.36 -1.26
CA LEU A 111 5.71 -5.80 -1.17
C LEU A 111 4.41 -6.62 -1.20
N SER A 112 3.28 -6.05 -0.73
CA SER A 112 1.97 -6.73 -0.85
C SER A 112 1.50 -6.79 -2.30
N ALA A 113 1.65 -5.69 -3.05
CA ALA A 113 1.25 -5.61 -4.44
C ALA A 113 2.11 -6.54 -5.31
N VAL A 114 3.44 -6.52 -5.10
CA VAL A 114 4.39 -7.41 -5.79
C VAL A 114 4.04 -8.88 -5.51
N GLY A 115 3.83 -9.27 -4.25
CA GLY A 115 3.46 -10.65 -3.95
C GLY A 115 2.12 -11.09 -4.52
N ALA A 116 1.15 -10.16 -4.58
CA ALA A 116 -0.17 -10.44 -5.14
C ALA A 116 -0.10 -10.63 -6.66
N PHE A 117 0.75 -9.85 -7.33
CA PHE A 117 1.07 -10.01 -8.74
C PHE A 117 1.72 -11.36 -9.02
N TYR A 118 2.75 -11.77 -8.28
CA TYR A 118 3.39 -13.07 -8.47
C TYR A 118 2.49 -14.26 -8.14
N THR A 119 1.64 -14.13 -7.12
CA THR A 119 0.62 -15.16 -6.82
C THR A 119 -0.35 -15.33 -7.99
N HIS A 120 -0.74 -14.22 -8.64
CA HIS A 120 -1.57 -14.28 -9.83
C HIS A 120 -0.83 -14.91 -11.01
N ALA A 121 0.40 -14.49 -11.29
CA ALA A 121 1.22 -15.04 -12.37
C ALA A 121 1.45 -16.55 -12.23
N ALA A 122 1.72 -17.04 -11.02
CA ALA A 122 1.87 -18.47 -10.75
C ALA A 122 0.56 -19.26 -10.98
N ARG A 123 -0.59 -18.65 -10.64
CA ARG A 123 -1.92 -19.24 -10.91
C ARG A 123 -2.29 -19.23 -12.39
N ASP A 124 -1.74 -18.29 -13.15
CA ASP A 124 -1.82 -18.21 -14.62
C ASP A 124 -0.83 -19.20 -15.31
N GLY A 125 -0.09 -20.01 -14.53
CA GLY A 125 0.82 -21.03 -15.04
C GLY A 125 2.19 -20.51 -15.46
N VAL A 126 2.54 -19.26 -15.14
CA VAL A 126 3.89 -18.73 -15.37
C VAL A 126 4.85 -19.35 -14.37
N ASP A 127 5.94 -19.94 -14.87
CA ASP A 127 7.04 -20.40 -14.03
C ASP A 127 7.76 -19.20 -13.43
N VAL A 128 7.42 -18.91 -12.18
CA VAL A 128 8.03 -17.89 -11.34
C VAL A 128 8.65 -18.60 -10.15
N GLY A 129 9.87 -18.21 -9.77
CA GLY A 129 10.64 -18.92 -8.76
C GLY A 129 9.83 -19.30 -7.51
N GLU A 130 10.03 -20.54 -7.02
CA GLU A 130 9.30 -21.21 -5.93
C GLU A 130 9.16 -20.38 -4.64
N LEU A 131 10.06 -19.43 -4.44
CA LEU A 131 10.02 -18.49 -3.32
C LEU A 131 8.80 -17.56 -3.36
N LEU A 132 8.38 -17.12 -4.55
CA LEU A 132 7.29 -16.15 -4.73
C LEU A 132 5.91 -16.81 -4.63
N THR A 133 5.82 -18.14 -4.83
CA THR A 133 4.60 -18.94 -4.60
C THR A 133 4.38 -19.28 -3.13
N SER A 134 5.45 -19.30 -2.31
CA SER A 134 5.35 -19.37 -0.84
C SER A 134 4.74 -18.10 -0.22
N TRP A 135 4.69 -17.00 -1.00
CA TRP A 135 4.19 -15.71 -0.60
C TRP A 135 2.66 -15.69 -0.60
N GLN A 136 2.04 -16.25 0.44
CA GLN A 136 0.59 -16.17 0.57
C GLN A 136 0.14 -14.72 0.88
N VAL A 137 -0.42 -14.06 -0.14
CA VAL A 137 -1.18 -12.80 -0.01
C VAL A 137 -2.49 -13.12 0.70
N GLY A 138 -2.45 -13.23 2.02
CA GLY A 138 -3.64 -13.73 2.71
C GLY A 138 -3.55 -13.87 4.21
N GLY A 139 -2.68 -13.14 4.89
CA GLY A 139 -2.84 -12.93 6.33
C GLY A 139 -3.71 -11.71 6.55
N ALA A 140 -5.04 -11.86 6.65
CA ALA A 140 -5.92 -10.77 7.05
C ALA A 140 -5.32 -10.10 8.30
N ARG A 141 -4.89 -8.84 8.17
CA ARG A 141 -4.55 -8.00 9.32
C ARG A 141 -5.83 -7.88 10.14
N GLY A 142 -5.96 -8.70 11.19
CA GLY A 142 -7.08 -8.63 12.11
C GLY A 142 -8.44 -8.70 11.41
N GLY A 143 -8.68 -9.77 10.64
CA GLY A 143 -10.06 -10.15 10.32
C GLY A 143 -10.86 -10.38 11.61
N TRP A 144 -12.20 -10.35 11.51
CA TRP A 144 -13.09 -10.66 12.62
C TRP A 144 -12.59 -11.91 13.35
N LYS A 145 -12.35 -11.77 14.65
CA LYS A 145 -11.91 -12.89 15.49
C LYS A 145 -13.17 -13.59 15.96
N PRO A 146 -13.44 -14.83 15.50
CA PRO A 146 -14.57 -15.58 16.01
C PRO A 146 -14.39 -15.82 17.51
N PHE A 147 -15.48 -16.11 18.20
CA PHE A 147 -15.51 -16.37 19.64
C PHE A 147 -14.44 -17.39 20.09
N LEU A 148 -14.09 -18.33 19.22
CA LEU A 148 -13.09 -19.39 19.46
C LEU A 148 -11.70 -19.14 18.82
N HIS A 149 -11.36 -17.90 18.45
CA HIS A 149 -10.05 -17.54 17.89
C HIS A 149 -8.86 -17.94 18.80
N HIS A 150 -9.10 -18.15 20.09
CA HIS A 150 -8.07 -18.59 21.04
C HIS A 150 -7.62 -20.04 20.80
N ILE A 151 -8.44 -20.88 20.16
CA ILE A 151 -8.13 -22.27 19.84
C ILE A 151 -7.30 -22.38 18.55
N SER A 152 -7.58 -21.54 17.54
CA SER A 152 -6.83 -21.47 16.28
C SER A 152 -5.56 -20.62 16.36
N LYS A 153 -5.22 -20.08 17.55
CA LYS A 153 -4.06 -19.21 17.78
C LYS A 153 -2.72 -19.92 17.47
N GLY A 154 -2.70 -21.26 17.49
CA GLY A 154 -1.52 -22.08 17.21
C GLY A 154 -1.34 -22.52 15.76
N THR A 155 -2.31 -22.29 14.87
CA THR A 155 -2.15 -22.70 13.47
C THR A 155 -1.14 -21.79 12.78
N PRO A 156 -0.03 -22.31 12.22
CA PRO A 156 0.95 -21.50 11.52
C PRO A 156 0.27 -20.79 10.35
N ARG A 157 0.09 -19.47 10.46
CA ARG A 157 -0.28 -18.65 9.31
C ARG A 157 1.00 -18.33 8.55
N SER A 158 1.08 -18.80 7.31
CA SER A 158 2.15 -18.42 6.39
C SER A 158 2.24 -16.89 6.31
N ARG A 159 3.36 -16.34 6.76
CA ARG A 159 3.65 -14.90 6.72
C ARG A 159 4.60 -14.62 5.57
N ARG A 160 4.65 -13.36 5.16
CA ARG A 160 5.61 -12.88 4.18
C ARG A 160 7.04 -13.16 4.65
N VAL A 161 7.89 -13.61 3.74
CA VAL A 161 9.31 -13.87 4.00
C VAL A 161 10.05 -12.56 4.33
N ILE A 162 9.74 -11.47 3.63
CA ILE A 162 10.29 -10.13 3.89
C ILE A 162 9.17 -9.19 4.35
N ALA A 163 9.34 -8.59 5.53
CA ALA A 163 8.49 -7.51 6.02
C ALA A 163 9.29 -6.60 6.97
N LEU A 164 9.09 -5.29 6.85
CA LEU A 164 9.69 -4.31 7.75
C LEU A 164 8.82 -4.10 8.99
N LYS A 165 9.44 -3.98 10.16
CA LYS A 165 8.73 -3.69 11.41
C LYS A 165 8.19 -2.26 11.38
N THR A 166 6.87 -2.11 11.22
CA THR A 166 6.23 -0.80 11.21
C THR A 166 5.90 -0.33 12.64
N PRO A 167 6.36 0.86 13.08
CA PRO A 167 5.94 1.42 14.36
C PRO A 167 4.45 1.76 14.34
N LYS A 168 3.73 1.49 15.43
CA LYS A 168 2.33 1.90 15.57
C LYS A 168 2.29 3.40 15.86
N LYS A 169 1.80 4.19 14.90
CA LYS A 169 1.46 5.60 15.16
C LYS A 169 0.20 5.64 16.02
N LEU A 170 0.30 6.20 17.21
CA LEU A 170 -0.87 6.51 18.03
C LEU A 170 -1.56 7.74 17.42
N PRO A 171 -2.90 7.77 17.34
CA PRO A 171 -3.61 8.98 16.97
C PRO A 171 -3.25 10.10 17.95
N ARG A 172 -2.90 11.28 17.44
CA ARG A 172 -2.77 12.47 18.28
C ARG A 172 -4.17 12.89 18.70
N VAL A 173 -4.38 13.01 20.01
CA VAL A 173 -5.61 13.59 20.56
C VAL A 173 -5.42 15.11 20.58
N LEU A 174 -6.35 15.84 19.98
CA LEU A 174 -6.36 17.30 20.05
C LEU A 174 -6.81 17.73 21.45
N SER A 175 -6.16 18.74 22.00
CA SER A 175 -6.64 19.40 23.22
C SER A 175 -7.91 20.22 22.93
N PRO A 176 -8.75 20.50 23.95
CA PRO A 176 -9.93 21.34 23.78
C PRO A 176 -9.61 22.70 23.14
N ASP A 177 -8.48 23.32 23.52
CA ASP A 177 -8.05 24.62 23.00
C ASP A 177 -7.69 24.56 21.51
N GLU A 178 -7.03 23.48 21.07
CA GLU A 178 -6.74 23.26 19.65
C GLU A 178 -8.02 23.02 18.83
N VAL A 179 -9.00 22.33 19.41
CA VAL A 179 -10.30 22.09 18.77
C VAL A 179 -11.06 23.41 18.64
N GLN A 180 -11.06 24.23 19.69
CA GLN A 180 -11.69 25.54 19.67
C GLN A 180 -11.06 26.44 18.60
N ALA A 181 -9.73 26.45 18.49
CA ALA A 181 -9.02 27.20 17.46
C ALA A 181 -9.40 26.75 16.03
N ILE A 182 -9.61 25.44 15.81
CA ILE A 182 -10.09 24.91 14.52
C ILE A 182 -11.52 25.37 14.24
N LEU A 183 -12.41 25.30 15.23
CA LEU A 183 -13.80 25.73 15.08
C LEU A 183 -13.89 27.23 14.76
N ASP A 184 -13.07 28.05 15.40
CA ASP A 184 -13.06 29.51 15.21
C ASP A 184 -12.42 29.92 13.88
N GLY A 185 -11.52 29.10 13.33
CA GLY A 185 -10.98 29.27 11.98
C GLY A 185 -11.93 28.86 10.84
N CYS A 186 -13.07 28.22 11.14
CA CYS A 186 -14.02 27.78 10.12
C CYS A 186 -14.82 28.97 9.56
N GLY A 187 -14.49 29.43 8.35
CA GLY A 187 -15.21 30.50 7.66
C GLY A 187 -16.64 30.15 7.20
N ARG A 188 -17.07 28.90 7.35
CA ARG A 188 -18.42 28.42 6.98
C ARG A 188 -19.03 27.62 8.13
N LEU A 189 -20.31 27.87 8.41
CA LEU A 189 -21.08 27.16 9.44
C LEU A 189 -21.14 25.64 9.21
N ARG A 190 -21.16 25.21 7.94
CA ARG A 190 -21.13 23.78 7.58
C ARG A 190 -19.86 23.10 8.08
N ASP A 191 -18.71 23.73 7.87
CA ASP A 191 -17.42 23.16 8.23
C ASP A 191 -17.27 23.16 9.76
N ARG A 192 -17.73 24.23 10.41
CA ARG A 192 -17.80 24.31 11.89
C ARG A 192 -18.67 23.21 12.48
N LEU A 193 -19.87 22.99 11.94
CA LEU A 193 -20.77 21.92 12.36
C LEU A 193 -20.13 20.54 12.17
N LEU A 194 -19.49 20.30 11.02
CA LEU A 194 -18.81 19.04 10.74
C LEU A 194 -17.72 18.74 11.78
N PHE A 195 -16.86 19.71 12.08
CA PHE A 195 -15.80 19.53 13.08
C PHE A 195 -16.34 19.34 14.50
N ALA A 196 -17.38 20.08 14.88
CA ALA A 196 -18.02 19.92 16.20
C ALA A 196 -18.59 18.50 16.37
N VAL A 197 -19.36 18.01 15.39
CA VAL A 197 -19.93 16.66 15.43
C VAL A 197 -18.84 15.59 15.45
N LEU A 198 -17.76 15.75 14.66
CA LEU A 198 -16.65 14.79 14.64
C LEU A 198 -15.93 14.71 15.99
N TYR A 199 -15.80 15.84 16.69
CA TYR A 199 -15.18 15.90 18.01
C TYR A 199 -16.09 15.26 19.09
N ASP A 200 -17.35 15.69 19.16
CA ASP A 200 -18.28 15.25 20.21
C ASP A 200 -18.63 13.75 20.12
N THR A 201 -18.72 13.21 18.90
CA THR A 201 -19.08 11.79 18.67
C THR A 201 -17.88 10.86 18.73
N GLY A 202 -16.66 11.39 18.72
CA GLY A 202 -15.44 10.59 18.65
C GLY A 202 -15.30 9.73 17.38
N MET A 203 -16.10 10.00 16.34
CA MET A 203 -16.15 9.23 15.09
C MET A 203 -14.80 9.11 14.35
N PHE A 204 -13.85 9.99 14.66
CA PHE A 204 -12.49 9.95 14.11
C PHE A 204 -11.45 9.36 15.08
N SER A 205 -11.78 9.24 16.37
CA SER A 205 -10.85 8.81 17.40
C SER A 205 -10.98 7.30 17.65
N ARG A 206 -9.91 6.54 17.35
CA ARG A 206 -9.74 5.18 17.89
C ARG A 206 -9.41 5.17 19.40
N ALA A 207 -9.47 6.33 20.05
CA ALA A 207 -9.20 6.53 21.46
C ALA A 207 -10.42 7.22 22.09
N ARG A 208 -10.97 6.65 23.16
CA ARG A 208 -12.05 7.28 23.94
C ARG A 208 -11.62 8.68 24.37
N PRO A 209 -12.42 9.74 24.11
CA PRO A 209 -12.20 11.00 24.81
C PRO A 209 -12.51 10.79 26.31
N PRO A 210 -11.74 11.41 27.23
CA PRO A 210 -12.21 11.59 28.60
C PRO A 210 -13.44 12.50 28.55
N CYS A 211 -14.47 12.14 29.32
CA CYS A 211 -15.78 12.81 29.38
C CYS A 211 -15.67 14.34 29.29
N ALA A 212 -16.14 14.93 28.20
CA ALA A 212 -16.35 16.36 28.10
C ALA A 212 -17.79 16.67 28.57
N SER A 213 -17.90 17.41 29.66
CA SER A 213 -19.13 18.10 30.04
C SER A 213 -19.37 19.22 29.03
N VAL A 214 -20.30 19.03 28.11
CA VAL A 214 -20.76 20.08 27.21
C VAL A 214 -21.67 21.01 28.01
N ILE A 215 -21.21 22.24 28.26
CA ILE A 215 -22.09 23.37 28.56
C ILE A 215 -22.28 24.09 27.23
N LEU A 216 -23.53 24.06 26.72
CA LEU A 216 -24.01 24.88 25.61
C LEU A 216 -24.06 26.36 26.01
#